data_AF-A0A1V3HA42-F1
#
_entry.id   AF-A0A1V3HA42-F1
#
_cell.length_a   1.000
_cell.length_b   1.000
_cell.length_c   1.000
_cell.angle_alpha   90.00
_cell.angle_beta   90.00
_cell.angle_gamma   90.00
#
_symmetry.space_group_name_H-M   'P 1'
#
loop_
_entity.id
_entity.type
_entity.pdbx_description
1 polymer ?
#
loop_
_entity_poly.entity_id
_entity_poly.type
_entity_poly.pdbx_seq_one_letter_code
_entity_poly.pdbx_strand_id
1 'polypeptide(L)'
;MKYAATLLTLSSLLLTTPSYALFGQGDKTTDVMTQMATQFAGDEVSQSPLVKSITEQVDVSPAQATGGAGALLAMAANGLTGSDQQELASLRPDLSSLSSLLGDNASAGGIGSMGDVYRAAEKLGIDAATLKQFVPVVLDYLGQQGASDGLLSSLTQLWP
;
A
#
# COMPACT_ATOMS: atom_id res chain seq x y z
N MET A 1 6.08 43.83 -43.28
CA MET A 1 6.62 44.35 -42.00
C MET A 1 6.75 43.11 -41.09
N LYS A 2 7.86 42.36 -41.05
CA LYS A 2 9.17 42.59 -40.40
C LYS A 2 9.06 43.17 -38.98
N TYR A 3 9.14 42.29 -37.97
CA TYR A 3 9.99 42.50 -36.79
C TYR A 3 10.64 41.18 -36.39
N ALA A 4 11.96 41.18 -36.50
CA ALA A 4 12.87 40.26 -35.83
C ALA A 4 13.27 40.89 -34.49
N ALA A 5 13.39 40.10 -33.44
CA ALA A 5 14.19 40.45 -32.26
C ALA A 5 14.55 39.18 -31.47
N THR A 6 15.69 38.62 -31.81
CA THR A 6 16.48 37.72 -30.96
C THR A 6 16.96 38.52 -29.74
N LEU A 7 16.68 38.08 -28.52
CA LEU A 7 17.36 38.56 -27.32
C LEU A 7 17.53 37.42 -26.30
N LEU A 8 18.79 36.98 -26.23
CA LEU A 8 19.46 36.30 -25.13
C LEU A 8 19.07 36.87 -23.77
N THR A 9 18.62 36.05 -22.83
CA THR A 9 18.96 36.16 -21.39
C THR A 9 18.76 34.82 -20.68
N LEU A 10 19.89 34.15 -20.45
CA LEU A 10 20.28 33.46 -19.23
C LEU A 10 19.18 33.39 -18.13
N SER A 11 18.50 32.25 -18.01
CA SER A 11 17.79 31.89 -16.78
C SER A 11 18.31 30.54 -16.32
N SER A 12 18.93 30.60 -15.14
CA SER A 12 19.67 29.57 -14.46
C SER A 12 18.98 28.21 -14.52
N LEU A 13 19.76 27.21 -14.93
CA LEU A 13 19.52 25.81 -14.61
C LEU A 13 19.44 25.71 -13.09
N LEU A 14 18.23 25.76 -12.54
CA LEU A 14 17.98 25.26 -11.20
C LEU A 14 18.25 23.76 -11.29
N LEU A 15 19.47 23.36 -10.94
CA LEU A 15 19.67 22.06 -10.31
C LEU A 15 18.86 22.12 -9.00
N THR A 16 17.55 21.90 -9.11
CA THR A 16 16.79 21.36 -7.99
C THR A 16 17.34 19.97 -7.79
N THR A 17 18.39 19.89 -6.98
CA THR A 17 18.74 18.65 -6.32
C THR A 17 17.46 18.18 -5.66
N PRO A 18 16.96 16.97 -5.92
CA PRO A 18 16.03 16.40 -4.98
C PRO A 18 16.84 16.26 -3.69
N SER A 19 16.57 17.13 -2.72
CA SER A 19 17.06 16.98 -1.37
C SER A 19 16.36 15.76 -0.78
N TYR A 20 16.83 14.56 -1.13
CA TYR A 20 16.58 13.34 -0.38
C TYR A 20 17.51 13.33 0.84
N ALA A 21 17.43 14.40 1.64
CA ALA A 21 17.88 14.39 3.02
C ALA A 21 16.63 14.18 3.90
N LEU A 22 16.01 13.01 3.75
CA LEU A 22 14.98 12.49 4.67
C LEU A 22 15.34 11.10 5.22
N PHE A 23 16.53 10.57 4.92
CA PHE A 23 17.12 9.44 5.65
C PHE A 23 17.57 9.90 7.05
N GLY A 24 16.61 10.28 7.88
CA GLY A 24 16.78 10.58 9.29
C GLY A 24 16.03 9.53 10.09
N GLN A 25 16.68 8.39 10.33
CA GLN A 25 16.32 7.42 11.39
C GLN A 25 14.80 7.25 11.58
N GLY A 26 14.08 7.05 10.48
CA GLY A 26 12.67 6.77 10.46
C GLY A 26 12.45 5.32 10.85
N ASP A 27 11.43 5.09 11.66
CA ASP A 27 10.92 3.77 12.01
C ASP A 27 10.91 2.84 10.78
N LYS A 28 11.55 1.66 10.87
CA LYS A 28 11.79 0.76 9.72
C LYS A 28 10.50 0.39 8.98
N THR A 29 9.38 0.37 9.71
CA THR A 29 8.04 0.09 9.18
C THR A 29 7.52 1.22 8.31
N THR A 30 7.84 2.47 8.66
CA THR A 30 7.49 3.65 7.87
C THR A 30 8.29 3.72 6.57
N ASP A 31 9.60 3.43 6.63
CA ASP A 31 10.47 3.42 5.44
C ASP A 31 10.01 2.37 4.44
N VAL A 32 9.70 1.17 4.92
CA VAL A 32 9.21 0.07 4.09
C VAL A 32 7.80 0.34 3.57
N MET A 33 6.89 0.94 4.35
CA MET A 33 5.56 1.30 3.83
C MET A 33 5.61 2.46 2.82
N THR A 34 6.51 3.42 2.99
CA THR A 34 6.69 4.51 2.02
C THR A 34 7.33 3.98 0.74
N GLN A 35 8.30 3.07 0.87
CA GLN A 35 8.89 2.38 -0.26
C GLN A 35 7.86 1.49 -0.97
N MET A 36 7.03 0.75 -0.23
CA MET A 36 5.89 0.04 -0.79
C MET A 36 4.91 1.02 -1.45
N ALA A 37 4.41 2.06 -0.79
CA ALA A 37 3.51 3.02 -1.42
C ALA A 37 4.10 3.63 -2.70
N THR A 38 5.41 3.90 -2.76
CA THR A 38 6.09 4.43 -3.95
C THR A 38 6.25 3.36 -5.05
N GLN A 39 6.55 2.13 -4.67
CA GLN A 39 6.74 0.99 -5.57
C GLN A 39 5.41 0.39 -6.04
N PHE A 40 4.33 0.63 -5.30
CA PHE A 40 2.96 0.21 -5.55
C PHE A 40 2.09 1.36 -6.11
N ALA A 41 2.56 2.61 -6.10
CA ALA A 41 1.96 3.74 -6.83
C ALA A 41 2.26 3.68 -8.35
N GLY A 42 2.94 2.63 -8.83
CA GLY A 42 2.97 2.33 -10.26
C GLY A 42 1.55 2.02 -10.76
N ASP A 43 1.22 2.53 -11.96
CA ASP A 43 -0.11 2.42 -12.59
C ASP A 43 -0.74 1.02 -12.46
N GLU A 44 0.03 -0.05 -12.64
CA GLU A 44 -0.44 -1.44 -12.63
C GLU A 44 -1.05 -1.91 -11.29
N VAL A 45 -0.48 -1.49 -10.17
CA VAL A 45 -0.96 -1.93 -8.83
C VAL A 45 -2.06 -1.02 -8.33
N SER A 46 -2.00 0.27 -8.65
CA SER A 46 -3.06 1.24 -8.38
C SER A 46 -4.37 0.93 -9.12
N GLN A 47 -4.29 0.20 -10.23
CA GLN A 47 -5.45 -0.29 -10.98
C GLN A 47 -6.00 -1.65 -10.48
N SER A 48 -5.43 -2.22 -9.41
CA SER A 48 -5.91 -3.47 -8.81
C SER A 48 -7.41 -3.37 -8.49
N PRO A 49 -8.20 -4.41 -8.80
CA PRO A 49 -9.63 -4.44 -8.47
C PRO A 49 -9.92 -4.19 -6.98
N LEU A 50 -9.04 -4.66 -6.09
CA LEU A 50 -9.13 -4.40 -4.66
C LEU A 50 -8.93 -2.91 -4.35
N VAL A 51 -7.90 -2.29 -4.93
CA VAL A 51 -7.57 -0.88 -4.72
C VAL A 51 -8.71 0.01 -5.23
N LYS A 52 -9.25 -0.29 -6.42
CA LYS A 52 -10.43 0.39 -6.95
C LYS A 52 -11.61 0.30 -6.01
N SER A 53 -11.93 -0.90 -5.54
CA SER A 53 -13.03 -1.15 -4.60
C SER A 53 -12.88 -0.34 -3.31
N ILE A 54 -11.65 -0.21 -2.79
CA ILE A 54 -11.35 0.60 -1.61
C ILE A 54 -11.51 2.09 -1.93
N THR A 55 -10.92 2.59 -3.01
CA THR A 55 -11.00 4.03 -3.37
C THR A 55 -12.41 4.49 -3.75
N GLU A 56 -13.28 3.57 -4.19
CA GLU A 56 -14.69 3.88 -4.50
C GLU A 56 -15.56 3.92 -3.24
N GLN A 57 -15.23 3.13 -2.22
CA GLN A 57 -15.99 3.05 -0.97
C GLN A 57 -15.44 3.95 0.14
N VAL A 58 -14.15 4.26 0.07
CA VAL A 58 -13.41 5.02 1.07
C VAL A 58 -12.68 6.16 0.35
N ASP A 59 -12.83 7.38 0.86
CA ASP A 59 -12.24 8.59 0.28
C ASP A 59 -10.73 8.65 0.52
N VAL A 60 -9.97 7.84 -0.24
CA VAL A 60 -8.51 7.71 -0.16
C VAL A 60 -7.90 7.69 -1.56
N SER A 61 -6.65 8.11 -1.67
CA SER A 61 -5.91 7.99 -2.94
C SER A 61 -5.53 6.53 -3.24
N PRO A 62 -5.31 6.16 -4.51
CA PRO A 62 -4.85 4.82 -4.88
C PRO A 62 -3.58 4.38 -4.15
N ALA A 63 -2.63 5.30 -3.96
CA ALA A 63 -1.40 5.03 -3.21
C ALA A 63 -1.68 4.71 -1.73
N GLN A 64 -2.64 5.41 -1.12
CA GLN A 64 -3.08 5.15 0.25
C GLN A 64 -3.85 3.84 0.37
N ALA A 65 -4.80 3.59 -0.52
CA ALA A 65 -5.54 2.33 -0.59
C ALA A 65 -4.58 1.14 -0.75
N THR A 66 -3.61 1.26 -1.65
CA THR A 66 -2.63 0.21 -1.91
C THR A 66 -1.65 0.01 -0.75
N GLY A 67 -1.14 1.10 -0.16
CA GLY A 67 -0.26 1.03 1.01
C GLY A 67 -0.97 0.44 2.24
N GLY A 68 -2.19 0.91 2.53
CA GLY A 68 -3.00 0.42 3.65
C GLY A 68 -3.46 -1.03 3.46
N ALA A 69 -4.00 -1.38 2.29
CA ALA A 69 -4.39 -2.75 1.99
C ALA A 69 -3.18 -3.70 1.93
N GLY A 70 -2.06 -3.26 1.35
CA GLY A 70 -0.80 -4.00 1.32
C GLY A 70 -0.26 -4.26 2.72
N ALA A 71 -0.36 -3.29 3.63
CA ALA A 71 0.05 -3.47 5.03
C ALA A 71 -0.90 -4.36 5.84
N LEU A 72 -2.21 -4.26 5.61
CA LEU A 72 -3.18 -5.19 6.22
C LEU A 72 -2.93 -6.62 5.74
N LEU A 73 -2.75 -6.82 4.43
CA LEU A 73 -2.41 -8.13 3.85
C LEU A 73 -1.04 -8.63 4.30
N ALA A 74 -0.06 -7.74 4.47
CA ALA A 74 1.26 -8.07 5.00
C ALA A 74 1.14 -8.63 6.41
N MET A 75 0.41 -7.95 7.28
CA MET A 75 0.19 -8.44 8.64
C MET A 75 -0.57 -9.76 8.62
N ALA A 76 -1.64 -9.87 7.83
CA ALA A 76 -2.39 -11.11 7.69
C ALA A 76 -1.51 -12.27 7.22
N ALA A 77 -0.68 -12.06 6.19
CA ALA A 77 0.23 -13.09 5.69
C ALA A 77 1.27 -13.54 6.75
N ASN A 78 1.62 -12.67 7.70
CA ASN A 78 2.51 -12.97 8.82
C ASN A 78 1.77 -13.54 10.05
N GLY A 79 0.50 -13.18 10.26
CA GLY A 79 -0.32 -13.58 11.41
C GLY A 79 -1.14 -14.84 11.19
N LEU A 80 -1.47 -15.16 9.94
CA LEU A 80 -2.13 -16.42 9.56
C LEU A 80 -1.13 -17.57 9.66
N THR A 81 -1.61 -18.75 10.08
CA THR A 81 -0.78 -19.94 10.21
C THR A 81 -1.48 -21.15 9.60
N GLY A 82 -0.70 -22.16 9.21
CA GLY A 82 -1.23 -23.43 8.72
C GLY A 82 -2.03 -23.27 7.42
N SER A 83 -3.26 -23.78 7.42
CA SER A 83 -4.11 -23.88 6.23
C SER A 83 -4.56 -22.52 5.68
N ASP A 84 -4.83 -21.53 6.54
CA ASP A 84 -5.30 -20.21 6.12
C ASP A 84 -4.24 -19.46 5.31
N GLN A 85 -2.96 -19.59 5.70
CA GLN A 85 -1.85 -18.99 4.97
C GLN A 85 -1.67 -19.62 3.58
N GLN A 86 -1.86 -20.94 3.48
CA GLN A 86 -1.80 -21.66 2.20
C GLN A 86 -2.94 -21.25 1.28
N GLU A 87 -4.13 -21.05 1.84
CA GLU A 87 -5.30 -20.60 1.10
C GLU A 87 -5.15 -19.16 0.61
N LEU A 88 -4.73 -18.24 1.48
CA LEU A 88 -4.39 -16.87 1.08
C LEU A 88 -3.30 -16.89 0.00
N ALA A 89 -2.30 -17.78 0.10
CA ALA A 89 -1.27 -17.96 -0.90
C ALA A 89 -1.81 -18.48 -2.25
N SER A 90 -2.89 -19.26 -2.25
CA SER A 90 -3.60 -19.71 -3.46
C SER A 90 -4.45 -18.62 -4.08
N LEU A 91 -4.88 -17.61 -3.32
CA LEU A 91 -5.54 -16.39 -3.82
C LEU A 91 -4.56 -15.33 -4.33
N ARG A 92 -3.25 -15.50 -4.04
CA ARG A 92 -2.19 -14.59 -4.51
C ARG A 92 -2.05 -14.43 -6.02
N PRO A 93 -2.42 -15.35 -6.93
CA PRO A 93 -2.35 -15.11 -8.37
C PRO A 93 -3.20 -13.91 -8.81
N ASP A 94 -4.38 -13.70 -8.20
CA ASP A 94 -5.21 -12.51 -8.40
C ASP A 94 -4.64 -11.28 -7.69
N LEU A 95 -3.92 -11.51 -6.60
CA LEU A 95 -3.15 -10.48 -5.90
C LEU A 95 -1.70 -10.40 -6.43
N SER A 96 -1.37 -10.96 -7.61
CA SER A 96 0.03 -11.25 -7.98
C SER A 96 0.90 -9.98 -7.99
N SER A 97 0.33 -8.88 -8.49
CA SER A 97 0.95 -7.56 -8.49
C SER A 97 1.26 -7.04 -7.08
N LEU A 98 0.43 -7.40 -6.10
CA LEU A 98 0.59 -7.06 -4.68
C LEU A 98 1.51 -8.06 -3.97
N SER A 99 1.35 -9.36 -4.25
CA SER A 99 2.06 -10.49 -3.65
C SER A 99 3.53 -10.52 -4.03
N SER A 100 3.89 -10.20 -5.28
CA SER A 100 5.29 -10.13 -5.71
C SER A 100 6.06 -9.06 -4.93
N LEU A 101 5.37 -8.06 -4.40
CA LEU A 101 5.95 -6.97 -3.64
C LEU A 101 5.81 -7.19 -2.13
N LEU A 102 4.77 -7.91 -1.70
CA LEU A 102 4.54 -8.37 -0.32
C LEU A 102 5.65 -9.34 0.13
N GLY A 103 6.07 -10.27 -0.72
CA GLY A 103 7.10 -11.26 -0.37
C GLY A 103 8.46 -10.65 -0.02
N ASP A 104 8.88 -9.60 -0.73
CA ASP A 104 10.17 -8.92 -0.52
C ASP A 104 10.10 -7.84 0.57
N ASN A 105 8.96 -7.15 0.73
CA ASN A 105 8.87 -5.97 1.60
C ASN A 105 8.04 -6.17 2.88
N ALA A 106 6.99 -7.02 2.89
CA ALA A 106 6.16 -7.23 4.08
C ALA A 106 6.95 -7.86 5.23
N SER A 107 7.78 -8.86 4.91
CA SER A 107 8.65 -9.54 5.87
C SER A 107 9.81 -8.66 6.33
N ALA A 108 10.22 -7.67 5.52
CA ALA A 108 11.33 -6.77 5.83
C ALA A 108 10.90 -5.53 6.65
N GLY A 109 9.62 -5.13 6.56
CA GLY A 109 9.09 -3.91 7.16
C GLY A 109 8.68 -3.99 8.62
N GLY A 110 8.71 -5.16 9.25
CA GLY A 110 8.28 -5.28 10.65
C GLY A 110 6.80 -4.96 10.88
N ILE A 111 5.95 -5.11 9.84
CA ILE A 111 4.50 -5.02 9.98
C ILE A 111 4.01 -6.33 10.60
N GLY A 112 4.08 -6.42 11.92
CA GLY A 112 3.67 -7.61 12.67
C GLY A 112 2.35 -7.43 13.43
N SER A 113 1.94 -6.18 13.67
CA SER A 113 0.78 -5.84 14.48
C SER A 113 -0.08 -4.74 13.86
N MET A 114 -1.36 -4.66 14.24
CA MET A 114 -2.27 -3.58 13.82
C MET A 114 -1.76 -2.20 14.21
N GLY A 115 -1.04 -2.09 15.33
CA GLY A 115 -0.36 -0.86 15.72
C GLY A 115 0.70 -0.39 14.70
N ASP A 116 1.43 -1.32 14.08
CA ASP A 116 2.43 -1.02 13.06
C ASP A 116 1.77 -0.59 11.76
N VAL A 117 0.67 -1.26 11.38
CA VAL A 117 -0.15 -0.88 10.22
C VAL A 117 -0.73 0.51 10.40
N TYR A 118 -1.30 0.83 11.57
CA TYR A 118 -1.83 2.18 11.84
C TYR A 118 -0.75 3.24 11.79
N ARG A 119 0.39 3.04 12.45
CA ARG A 119 1.50 4.00 12.42
C ARG A 119 1.99 4.27 11.01
N ALA A 120 2.10 3.23 10.21
CA ALA A 120 2.53 3.35 8.83
C ALA A 120 1.45 4.05 7.98
N ALA A 121 0.17 3.70 8.17
CA ALA A 121 -0.97 4.33 7.51
C ALA A 121 -1.08 5.84 7.85
N GLU A 122 -0.91 6.22 9.11
CA GLU A 122 -0.89 7.62 9.57
C GLU A 122 0.19 8.44 8.87
N LYS A 123 1.35 7.82 8.58
CA LYS A 123 2.45 8.47 7.84
C LYS A 123 2.13 8.67 6.36
N LEU A 124 1.28 7.80 5.79
CA LEU A 124 0.68 8.00 4.46
C LEU A 124 -0.51 8.99 4.49
N GLY A 125 -0.85 9.55 5.65
CA GLY A 125 -2.00 10.44 5.82
C GLY A 125 -3.34 9.71 5.88
N ILE A 126 -3.35 8.42 6.19
CA ILE A 126 -4.55 7.61 6.41
C ILE A 126 -4.80 7.54 7.91
N ASP A 127 -5.95 8.02 8.36
CA ASP A 127 -6.34 7.90 9.76
C ASP A 127 -6.70 6.45 10.11
N ALA A 128 -6.50 6.04 11.37
CA ALA A 128 -6.87 4.71 11.84
C ALA A 128 -8.36 4.39 11.62
N ALA A 129 -9.24 5.39 11.74
CA ALA A 129 -10.67 5.23 11.45
C ALA A 129 -10.93 4.89 9.97
N THR A 130 -10.20 5.53 9.06
CA THR A 130 -10.27 5.26 7.61
C THR A 130 -9.71 3.88 7.28
N LEU A 131 -8.58 3.51 7.87
CA LEU A 131 -7.99 2.18 7.66
C LEU A 131 -8.92 1.05 8.15
N LYS A 132 -9.67 1.27 9.24
CA LYS A 132 -10.69 0.32 9.70
C LYS A 132 -11.81 0.09 8.69
N GLN A 133 -12.10 1.07 7.83
CA GLN A 133 -13.08 0.91 6.75
C GLN A 133 -12.53 0.03 5.62
N PHE A 134 -11.21 -0.16 5.51
CA PHE A 134 -10.64 -1.03 4.50
C PHE A 134 -10.88 -2.50 4.82
N VAL A 135 -10.92 -2.86 6.11
CA VAL A 135 -11.13 -4.23 6.58
C VAL A 135 -12.34 -4.90 5.94
N PRO A 136 -13.58 -4.36 6.05
CA PRO A 136 -14.74 -4.98 5.43
C PRO A 136 -14.66 -5.02 3.89
N VAL A 137 -14.01 -4.05 3.25
CA VAL A 137 -13.83 -4.03 1.79
C VAL A 137 -12.85 -5.13 1.32
N VAL A 138 -11.75 -5.30 2.05
CA VAL A 138 -10.75 -6.34 1.80
C VAL A 138 -11.35 -7.73 2.04
N LEU A 139 -12.14 -7.89 3.11
CA LEU A 139 -12.83 -9.16 3.40
C LEU A 139 -13.87 -9.50 2.34
N ASP A 140 -14.68 -8.53 1.92
CA ASP A 140 -15.66 -8.72 0.84
C ASP A 140 -14.95 -9.12 -0.46
N TYR A 141 -13.88 -8.41 -0.82
CA TYR A 141 -13.06 -8.73 -1.99
C TYR A 141 -12.49 -10.15 -1.90
N LEU A 142 -11.84 -10.52 -0.79
CA LEU A 142 -11.27 -11.86 -0.61
C LEU A 142 -12.35 -12.94 -0.68
N GLY A 143 -13.52 -12.70 -0.10
CA GLY A 143 -14.68 -13.61 -0.20
C GLY A 143 -15.14 -13.79 -1.65
N GLN A 144 -15.22 -12.70 -2.43
CA GLN A 144 -15.53 -12.78 -3.87
C GLN A 144 -14.45 -13.53 -4.67
N GLN A 145 -13.19 -13.46 -4.25
CA GLN A 145 -12.08 -14.20 -4.85
C GLN A 145 -12.06 -15.69 -4.47
N GLY A 146 -12.95 -16.13 -3.58
CA GLY A 146 -13.05 -17.52 -3.15
C GLY A 146 -12.29 -17.85 -1.87
N ALA A 147 -11.99 -16.85 -1.02
CA ALA A 147 -11.58 -17.10 0.35
C ALA A 147 -12.68 -17.85 1.11
N SER A 148 -12.29 -18.86 1.88
CA SER A 148 -13.18 -19.60 2.76
C SER A 148 -13.62 -18.75 3.94
N ASP A 149 -14.79 -19.11 4.50
CA ASP A 149 -15.29 -18.50 5.73
C ASP A 149 -14.30 -18.61 6.90
N GLY A 150 -13.49 -19.67 6.92
CA GLY A 150 -12.42 -19.88 7.90
C GLY A 150 -11.34 -18.82 7.79
N LEU A 151 -10.79 -18.62 6.58
CA LEU A 151 -9.80 -17.58 6.31
C LEU A 151 -10.36 -16.19 6.63
N LEU A 152 -11.57 -15.87 6.17
CA LEU A 152 -12.22 -14.59 6.46
C LEU A 152 -12.43 -14.36 7.97
N SER A 153 -12.78 -15.42 8.71
CA SER A 153 -12.91 -15.36 10.16
C SER A 153 -11.56 -15.09 10.84
N SER A 154 -10.50 -15.80 10.45
CA SER A 154 -9.15 -15.60 10.96
C SER A 154 -8.64 -14.17 10.67
N LEU A 155 -8.88 -13.67 9.46
CA LEU A 155 -8.53 -12.29 9.07
C LEU A 155 -9.29 -11.26 9.92
N THR A 156 -10.58 -11.47 10.14
CA THR A 156 -11.40 -10.59 10.99
C THR A 156 -10.91 -10.58 12.44
N GLN A 157 -10.42 -11.72 12.95
CA GLN A 157 -9.82 -11.80 14.29
C GLN A 157 -8.47 -11.09 14.39
N LEU A 158 -7.70 -11.04 13.29
CA LEU A 158 -6.41 -10.33 13.22
C LEU A 158 -6.58 -8.81 13.07
N TRP A 159 -7.72 -8.33 12.58
CA TRP A 159 -7.99 -6.93 12.28
C TRP A 159 -9.12 -6.33 13.16
N PRO A 160 -8.84 -6.00 14.45
CA PRO A 160 -9.83 -5.45 15.39
C PRO A 160 -10.19 -3.95 15.18
#